data_AF-A0AAJ0EIR5-F1
#
_entry.id   AF-A0AAJ0EIR5-F1
#
_cell.length_a   1.000
_cell.length_b   1.000
_cell.length_c   1.000
_cell.angle_alpha   90.00
_cell.angle_beta   90.00
_cell.angle_gamma   90.00
#
_symmetry.space_group_name_H-M   'P 1'
#
loop_
_entity.id
_entity.type
_entity.pdbx_description
1 polymer ?
#
loop_
_entity_poly.entity_id
_entity_poly.type
_entity_poly.pdbx_seq_one_letter_code
_entity_poly.pdbx_strand_id
1 'polypeptide(L)'
;MDRFCRERFFFGLFGGKGLGPDDDNFLTREAYQHGWKIKFQQTEDSVVETSLGDENAVKFRGQLVRWARTTFRSNPCMLRQVSDVYTWRMPYTYFAVYAAALFNFALFWDATLFVSLYLSWHTRGLFTNEMGLLALWVLWTKTIKLWPHILRHPSDIPLIPCQILFAYAHSIIKVWALFTFWDCAWLGRNLDAVDAESKELKRELDKDFTFA
;
A
#
# COMPACT_ATOMS: atom_id res chain seq x y z
N MET A 1 -3.20 -5.79 24.31
CA MET A 1 -1.90 -5.95 23.61
C MET A 1 -1.70 -7.34 23.02
N ASP A 2 -2.11 -8.43 23.68
CA ASP A 2 -1.86 -9.79 23.15
C ASP A 2 -2.46 -10.05 21.77
N ARG A 3 -3.68 -9.56 21.48
CA ARG A 3 -4.30 -9.70 20.15
C ARG A 3 -3.51 -8.97 19.06
N PHE A 4 -2.98 -7.79 19.37
CA PHE A 4 -2.20 -6.95 18.45
C PHE A 4 -0.88 -7.62 18.05
N CYS A 5 -0.15 -8.18 19.02
CA CYS A 5 1.13 -8.84 18.79
C CYS A 5 0.99 -10.30 18.29
N ARG A 6 -0.24 -10.83 18.22
CA ARG A 6 -0.50 -12.22 17.81
C ARG A 6 -1.39 -12.31 16.57
N GLU A 7 -1.55 -11.22 15.84
CA GLU A 7 -2.34 -11.25 14.61
C GLU A 7 -1.77 -12.28 13.63
N ARG A 8 -2.67 -13.11 13.10
CA ARG A 8 -2.38 -14.06 12.05
C ARG A 8 -3.14 -13.71 10.78
N PHE A 9 -2.51 -13.94 9.64
CA PHE A 9 -3.07 -13.69 8.33
C PHE A 9 -2.98 -14.95 7.47
N PHE A 10 -3.60 -14.90 6.28
CA PHE A 10 -3.63 -16.01 5.32
C PHE A 10 -4.09 -17.34 5.96
N PHE A 11 -5.37 -17.38 6.35
CA PHE A 11 -5.99 -18.53 7.02
C PHE A 11 -5.30 -18.96 8.34
N GLY A 12 -4.56 -18.04 8.97
CA GLY A 12 -3.86 -18.31 10.22
C GLY A 12 -2.51 -19.00 10.08
N LEU A 13 -2.01 -19.17 8.84
CA LEU A 13 -0.75 -19.85 8.54
C LEU A 13 0.48 -18.99 8.86
N PHE A 14 0.36 -17.67 8.75
CA PHE A 14 1.47 -16.75 8.94
C PHE A 14 1.14 -15.66 9.96
N GLY A 15 2.18 -15.02 10.50
CA GLY A 15 2.09 -14.01 11.56
C GLY A 15 2.19 -14.62 12.97
N GLY A 16 1.70 -13.88 13.97
CA GLY A 16 1.62 -14.35 15.35
C GLY A 16 2.93 -14.36 16.14
N LYS A 17 4.00 -13.74 15.63
CA LYS A 17 5.35 -13.76 16.22
C LYS A 17 5.76 -12.45 16.90
N GLY A 18 4.85 -11.50 17.07
CA GLY A 18 5.15 -10.16 17.60
C GLY A 18 4.45 -9.06 16.82
N LEU A 19 4.92 -7.82 17.00
CA LEU A 19 4.39 -6.66 16.28
C LEU A 19 4.72 -6.78 14.78
N GLY A 20 3.69 -6.85 13.94
CA GLY A 20 3.85 -6.89 12.49
C GLY A 20 4.13 -5.51 11.89
N PRO A 21 4.68 -5.43 10.67
CA PRO A 21 4.92 -4.15 9.97
C PRO A 21 3.64 -3.47 9.44
N ASP A 22 2.46 -4.01 9.74
CA ASP A 22 1.13 -3.52 9.32
C ASP A 22 0.28 -3.15 10.54
N ASP A 23 0.94 -2.66 11.59
CA ASP A 23 0.33 -2.25 12.85
C ASP A 23 -0.71 -1.14 12.66
N ASP A 24 -0.41 -0.18 11.79
CA ASP A 24 -1.33 0.88 11.33
C ASP A 24 -2.67 0.34 10.81
N ASN A 25 -2.61 -0.68 9.96
CA ASN A 25 -3.77 -1.31 9.36
C ASN A 25 -4.56 -2.11 10.40
N PHE A 26 -3.88 -2.82 11.31
CA PHE A 26 -4.54 -3.52 12.42
C PHE A 26 -5.34 -2.55 13.27
N LEU A 27 -4.71 -1.46 13.73
CA LEU A 27 -5.37 -0.46 14.57
C LEU A 27 -6.58 0.17 13.87
N THR A 28 -6.47 0.39 12.55
CA THR A 28 -7.57 0.86 11.73
C THR A 28 -8.75 -0.13 11.72
N ARG A 29 -8.49 -1.45 11.61
CA ARG A 29 -9.58 -2.44 11.71
C ARG A 29 -10.19 -2.49 13.09
N GLU A 30 -9.37 -2.47 14.14
CA GLU A 30 -9.87 -2.49 15.51
C GLU A 30 -10.76 -1.29 15.78
N ALA A 31 -10.38 -0.09 15.32
CA ALA A 31 -11.22 1.10 15.42
C ALA A 31 -12.59 0.88 14.75
N TYR A 32 -12.62 0.30 13.55
CA TYR A 32 -13.88 -0.04 12.89
C TYR A 32 -14.67 -1.11 13.65
N GLN A 33 -14.03 -2.15 14.19
CA GLN A 33 -14.70 -3.19 14.97
C GLN A 33 -15.34 -2.63 16.26
N HIS A 34 -14.74 -1.61 16.87
CA HIS A 34 -15.28 -0.94 18.05
C HIS A 34 -16.37 0.09 17.73
N GLY A 35 -16.79 0.23 16.47
CA GLY A 35 -17.81 1.20 16.10
C GLY A 35 -17.30 2.63 15.96
N TRP A 36 -15.97 2.86 15.99
CA TRP A 36 -15.39 4.20 15.95
C TRP A 36 -15.45 4.77 14.54
N LYS A 37 -15.46 6.11 14.46
CA LYS A 37 -15.46 6.86 13.20
C LYS A 37 -14.08 7.49 13.00
N ILE A 38 -13.49 7.22 11.84
CA ILE A 38 -12.25 7.85 11.41
C ILE A 38 -12.62 8.97 10.44
N LYS A 39 -12.04 10.15 10.63
CA LYS A 39 -12.18 11.29 9.73
C LYS A 39 -10.82 11.64 9.14
N PHE A 40 -10.80 11.94 7.85
CA PHE A 40 -9.63 12.47 7.16
C PHE A 40 -9.76 13.99 7.07
N GLN A 41 -8.74 14.70 7.54
CA GLN A 41 -8.65 16.15 7.42
C GLN A 41 -7.56 16.50 6.42
N GLN A 42 -7.91 17.31 5.43
CA GLN A 42 -7.01 17.81 4.40
C GLN A 42 -7.08 19.33 4.40
N THR A 43 -6.32 19.93 5.30
CA THR A 43 -6.14 21.38 5.42
C THR A 43 -4.68 21.75 5.33
N GLU A 44 -4.37 22.99 4.95
CA GLU A 44 -2.99 23.49 4.90
C GLU A 44 -2.29 23.34 6.27
N ASP A 45 -3.00 23.60 7.37
CA ASP A 45 -2.51 23.41 8.74
C ASP A 45 -2.19 21.95 9.12
N SER A 46 -2.65 20.98 8.33
CA SER A 46 -2.41 19.55 8.54
C SER A 46 -1.32 18.97 7.62
N VAL A 47 -0.67 19.82 6.82
CA VAL A 47 0.41 19.42 5.93
C VAL A 47 1.67 19.16 6.75
N VAL A 48 2.17 17.92 6.66
CA VAL A 48 3.47 17.55 7.22
C VAL A 48 4.44 17.37 6.06
N GLU A 49 5.40 18.28 5.97
CA GLU A 49 6.50 18.16 5.03
C GLU A 49 7.53 17.19 5.60
N THR A 50 7.83 16.16 4.83
CA THR A 50 8.90 15.22 5.16
C THR A 50 9.86 15.22 3.98
N SER A 51 11.15 15.33 4.27
CA SER A 51 12.12 14.84 3.31
C SER A 51 11.95 13.32 3.28
N LEU A 52 11.80 12.74 2.09
CA LEU A 52 12.31 11.39 1.88
C LEU A 52 13.81 11.52 2.20
N GLY A 53 14.18 11.26 3.47
CA GLY A 53 15.49 11.60 4.02
C GLY A 53 16.63 11.00 3.21
N ASP A 54 17.89 11.34 3.54
CA ASP A 54 19.15 10.84 2.96
C ASP A 54 19.22 9.29 2.85
N GLU A 55 18.39 8.69 2.00
CA GLU A 55 18.07 7.28 2.00
C GLU A 55 18.39 6.71 0.63
N ASN A 56 19.53 6.02 0.60
CA ASN A 56 20.00 5.18 -0.50
C ASN A 56 18.83 4.46 -1.21
N ALA A 57 18.86 4.41 -2.55
CA ALA A 57 17.85 3.77 -3.41
C ALA A 57 17.44 2.35 -2.94
N VAL A 58 18.35 1.65 -2.27
CA VAL A 58 18.10 0.34 -1.62
C VAL A 58 17.01 0.43 -0.55
N LYS A 59 17.05 1.43 0.33
CA LYS A 59 16.08 1.60 1.42
C LYS A 59 14.71 1.98 0.87
N PHE A 60 14.67 2.88 -0.12
CA PHE A 60 13.44 3.21 -0.84
C PHE A 60 12.81 1.97 -1.50
N ARG A 61 13.59 1.16 -2.22
CA ARG A 61 13.11 -0.11 -2.79
C ARG A 61 12.57 -1.06 -1.70
N GLY A 62 13.26 -1.16 -0.57
CA GLY A 62 12.83 -1.97 0.58
C GLY A 62 11.47 -1.51 1.13
N GLN A 63 11.25 -0.20 1.23
CA GLN A 63 9.97 0.37 1.64
C GLN A 63 8.86 0.04 0.64
N LEU A 64 9.11 0.17 -0.67
CA LEU A 64 8.13 -0.18 -1.71
C LEU A 64 7.70 -1.65 -1.64
N VAL A 65 8.67 -2.56 -1.52
CA VAL A 65 8.38 -4.00 -1.40
C VAL A 65 7.59 -4.27 -0.12
N ARG A 66 7.94 -3.65 1.00
CA ARG A 66 7.22 -3.79 2.27
C ARG A 66 5.76 -3.35 2.12
N TRP A 67 5.51 -2.13 1.62
CA TRP A 67 4.15 -1.62 1.42
C TRP A 67 3.34 -2.49 0.44
N ALA A 68 3.97 -3.01 -0.60
CA ALA A 68 3.32 -3.93 -1.53
C ALA A 68 2.95 -5.26 -0.84
N ARG A 69 3.80 -5.81 0.03
CA ARG A 69 3.50 -7.03 0.81
C ARG A 69 2.37 -6.82 1.81
N THR A 70 2.36 -5.66 2.48
CA THR A 70 1.28 -5.23 3.39
C THR A 70 -0.08 -5.27 2.69
N THR A 71 -0.15 -4.88 1.42
CA THR A 71 -1.39 -4.94 0.63
C THR A 71 -1.95 -6.38 0.57
N PHE A 72 -1.12 -7.37 0.24
CA PHE A 72 -1.56 -8.77 0.15
C PHE A 72 -1.84 -9.42 1.51
N ARG A 73 -1.27 -8.87 2.58
CA ARG A 73 -1.43 -9.37 3.94
C ARG A 73 -2.68 -8.80 4.63
N SER A 74 -2.77 -7.48 4.63
CA SER A 74 -3.66 -6.71 5.50
C SER A 74 -5.00 -6.42 4.84
N ASN A 75 -5.03 -6.19 3.52
CA ASN A 75 -6.28 -5.91 2.81
C ASN A 75 -7.26 -7.09 2.87
N PRO A 76 -6.86 -8.37 2.69
CA PRO A 76 -7.78 -9.50 2.87
C PRO A 76 -8.34 -9.60 4.28
N CYS A 77 -7.54 -9.26 5.31
CA CYS A 77 -8.04 -9.19 6.69
C CYS A 77 -9.10 -8.09 6.84
N MET A 78 -8.90 -6.92 6.24
CA MET A 78 -9.90 -5.84 6.22
C MET A 78 -11.19 -6.26 5.48
N LEU A 79 -11.05 -6.84 4.29
CA LEU A 79 -12.18 -7.33 3.47
C LEU A 79 -12.97 -8.49 4.11
N ARG A 80 -12.38 -9.20 5.06
CA ARG A 80 -13.05 -10.32 5.76
C ARG A 80 -13.62 -9.91 7.11
N GLN A 81 -12.89 -9.10 7.86
CA GLN A 81 -13.20 -8.82 9.27
C GLN A 81 -14.10 -7.59 9.45
N VAL A 82 -14.23 -6.75 8.43
CA VAL A 82 -15.06 -5.53 8.44
C VAL A 82 -16.03 -5.62 7.26
N SER A 83 -17.00 -6.54 7.33
CA SER A 83 -17.90 -6.86 6.21
C SER A 83 -19.27 -6.19 6.26
N ASP A 84 -19.73 -5.77 7.44
CA ASP A 84 -21.16 -5.49 7.61
C ASP A 84 -21.51 -4.01 7.40
N VAL A 85 -21.72 -3.26 8.47
CA VAL A 85 -22.24 -1.88 8.42
C VAL A 85 -21.25 -0.91 7.74
N TYR A 86 -19.95 -1.18 7.83
CA TYR A 86 -18.91 -0.32 7.30
C TYR A 86 -18.74 -0.44 5.79
N THR A 87 -18.94 -1.63 5.22
CA THR A 87 -18.90 -1.85 3.77
C THR A 87 -19.95 -0.99 3.06
N TRP A 88 -21.15 -0.88 3.63
CA TRP A 88 -22.22 -0.04 3.11
C TRP A 88 -21.97 1.46 3.31
N ARG A 89 -21.23 1.85 4.35
CA ARG A 89 -20.88 3.25 4.61
C ARG A 89 -19.74 3.75 3.73
N MET A 90 -18.83 2.88 3.31
CA MET A 90 -17.63 3.22 2.56
C MET A 90 -17.40 2.28 1.36
N PRO A 91 -18.40 2.08 0.48
CA PRO A 91 -18.34 1.07 -0.59
C PRO A 91 -17.19 1.35 -1.57
N TYR A 92 -16.94 2.62 -1.87
CA TYR A 92 -15.85 3.03 -2.75
C TYR A 92 -14.47 2.76 -2.15
N THR A 93 -14.26 3.01 -0.85
CA THR A 93 -12.98 2.67 -0.20
C THR A 93 -12.79 1.16 -0.19
N TYR A 94 -13.84 0.41 0.13
CA TYR A 94 -13.80 -1.04 0.16
C TYR A 94 -13.38 -1.63 -1.18
N PHE A 95 -14.00 -1.16 -2.26
CA PHE A 95 -13.69 -1.59 -3.60
C PHE A 95 -12.37 -1.02 -4.12
N ALA A 96 -12.22 0.30 -4.17
CA ALA A 96 -11.12 0.95 -4.88
C ALA A 96 -9.79 0.94 -4.12
N VAL A 97 -9.81 0.83 -2.78
CA VAL A 97 -8.60 0.81 -1.95
C VAL A 97 -8.25 -0.60 -1.52
N TYR A 98 -9.19 -1.36 -0.94
CA TYR A 98 -8.85 -2.68 -0.41
C TYR A 98 -8.88 -3.78 -1.47
N ALA A 99 -9.99 -3.92 -2.21
CA ALA A 99 -10.14 -4.98 -3.19
C ALA A 99 -9.30 -4.75 -4.45
N ALA A 100 -9.44 -3.58 -5.09
CA ALA A 100 -8.75 -3.28 -6.33
C ALA A 100 -7.23 -3.26 -6.16
N ALA A 101 -6.68 -2.88 -5.00
CA ALA A 101 -5.24 -2.87 -4.78
C ALA A 101 -4.58 -4.26 -4.92
N LEU A 102 -5.32 -5.34 -4.64
CA LEU A 102 -4.87 -6.73 -4.78
C LEU A 102 -4.67 -7.15 -6.23
N PHE A 103 -5.42 -6.56 -7.17
CA PHE A 103 -5.46 -6.98 -8.58
C PHE A 103 -5.02 -5.88 -9.55
N ASN A 104 -4.82 -4.66 -9.08
CA ASN A 104 -4.43 -3.53 -9.91
C ASN A 104 -2.92 -3.56 -10.18
N PHE A 105 -2.54 -4.33 -11.19
CA PHE A 105 -1.21 -4.35 -11.79
C PHE A 105 -1.25 -3.60 -13.13
N ALA A 106 -0.93 -2.30 -13.09
CA ALA A 106 -1.04 -1.38 -14.22
C ALA A 106 -0.37 -1.93 -15.50
N LEU A 107 0.84 -2.48 -15.39
CA LEU A 107 1.57 -2.99 -16.55
C LEU A 107 0.78 -4.09 -17.30
N PHE A 108 0.26 -5.08 -16.56
CA PHE A 108 -0.42 -6.22 -17.19
C PHE A 108 -1.80 -5.83 -17.72
N TRP A 109 -2.56 -4.99 -17.00
CA TRP A 109 -3.86 -4.52 -17.47
C TRP A 109 -3.73 -3.67 -18.73
N ASP A 110 -2.82 -2.71 -18.74
CA ASP A 110 -2.65 -1.82 -19.88
C ASP A 110 -2.12 -2.61 -21.10
N ALA A 111 -1.14 -3.51 -20.90
CA ALA A 111 -0.66 -4.40 -21.95
C ALA A 111 -1.79 -5.29 -22.51
N THR A 112 -2.64 -5.85 -21.64
CA THR A 112 -3.78 -6.66 -22.06
C THR A 112 -4.81 -5.84 -22.85
N LEU A 113 -5.07 -4.60 -22.44
CA LEU A 113 -5.94 -3.68 -23.19
C LEU A 113 -5.40 -3.40 -24.60
N PHE A 114 -4.11 -3.09 -24.74
CA PHE A 114 -3.49 -2.88 -26.05
C PHE A 114 -3.48 -4.14 -26.91
N VAL A 115 -3.10 -5.28 -26.35
CA VAL A 115 -3.06 -6.56 -27.07
C VAL A 115 -4.46 -6.99 -27.52
N SER A 116 -5.45 -6.90 -26.65
CA SER A 116 -6.84 -7.25 -26.97
C SER A 116 -7.43 -6.36 -28.07
N LEU A 117 -7.15 -5.06 -28.05
CA LEU A 117 -7.56 -4.16 -29.12
C LEU A 117 -6.78 -4.46 -30.42
N TYR A 118 -5.49 -4.79 -30.33
CA TYR A 118 -4.66 -5.08 -31.51
C TYR A 118 -5.11 -6.36 -32.22
N LEU A 119 -5.51 -7.36 -31.45
CA LEU A 119 -6.06 -8.62 -31.96
C LEU A 119 -7.54 -8.51 -32.39
N SER A 120 -8.18 -7.37 -32.12
CA SER A 120 -9.56 -7.13 -32.56
C SER A 120 -9.62 -7.00 -34.08
N TRP A 121 -10.68 -7.52 -34.68
CA TRP A 121 -10.93 -7.43 -36.12
C TRP A 121 -10.98 -5.97 -36.64
N HIS A 122 -11.24 -5.01 -35.76
CA HIS A 122 -11.35 -3.60 -36.10
C HIS A 122 -10.01 -2.89 -36.29
N THR A 123 -8.89 -3.45 -35.82
CA THR A 123 -7.59 -2.76 -35.87
C THR A 123 -6.69 -3.36 -36.94
N ARG A 124 -6.21 -2.51 -37.86
CA ARG A 124 -5.37 -2.91 -39.01
C ARG A 124 -3.86 -2.74 -38.76
N GLY A 125 -3.42 -2.56 -37.52
CA GLY A 125 -2.01 -2.35 -37.17
C GLY A 125 -1.82 -1.60 -35.84
N LEU A 126 -0.57 -1.31 -35.49
CA LEU A 126 -0.25 -0.60 -34.22
C LEU A 126 -0.47 0.91 -34.29
N PHE A 127 -0.41 1.51 -35.48
CA PHE A 127 -0.49 2.96 -35.68
C PHE A 127 -1.86 3.37 -36.23
N THR A 128 -2.93 2.96 -35.56
CA THR A 128 -4.30 3.37 -35.92
C THR A 128 -4.87 4.40 -34.93
N ASN A 129 -5.93 5.10 -35.33
CA ASN A 129 -6.57 6.11 -34.49
C ASN A 129 -7.12 5.50 -33.20
N GLU A 130 -7.62 4.26 -33.25
CA GLU A 130 -8.15 3.54 -32.09
C GLU A 130 -7.06 3.24 -31.07
N MET A 131 -5.87 2.83 -31.53
CA MET A 131 -4.70 2.64 -30.67
C MET A 131 -4.24 3.95 -30.03
N GLY A 132 -4.23 5.04 -30.80
CA GLY A 132 -3.92 6.37 -30.29
C GLY A 132 -4.91 6.85 -29.23
N LEU A 133 -6.21 6.63 -29.44
CA LEU A 133 -7.26 6.96 -28.48
C LEU A 133 -7.14 6.13 -27.20
N LEU A 134 -6.87 4.82 -27.32
CA LEU A 134 -6.61 3.97 -26.16
C LEU A 134 -5.36 4.44 -25.39
N ALA A 135 -4.29 4.81 -26.08
CA ALA A 135 -3.10 5.35 -25.44
C ALA A 135 -3.39 6.66 -24.70
N LEU A 136 -4.13 7.59 -25.31
CA LEU A 136 -4.55 8.83 -24.67
C LEU A 136 -5.41 8.54 -23.44
N TRP A 137 -6.34 7.59 -23.53
CA TRP A 137 -7.18 7.17 -22.42
C TRP A 137 -6.36 6.59 -21.27
N VAL A 138 -5.44 5.67 -21.56
CA VAL A 138 -4.55 5.09 -20.54
C VAL A 138 -3.73 6.19 -19.87
N LEU A 139 -3.10 7.09 -20.64
CA LEU A 139 -2.33 8.21 -20.10
C LEU A 139 -3.19 9.10 -19.18
N TRP A 140 -4.40 9.45 -19.61
CA TRP A 140 -5.35 10.23 -18.81
C TRP A 140 -5.68 9.56 -17.48
N THR A 141 -5.98 8.25 -17.48
CA THR A 141 -6.32 7.53 -16.24
C THR A 141 -5.16 7.46 -15.25
N LYS A 142 -3.90 7.48 -15.71
CA LYS A 142 -2.73 7.49 -14.81
C LYS A 142 -2.46 8.86 -14.19
N THR A 143 -2.86 9.94 -14.86
CA THR A 143 -2.61 11.32 -14.40
C THR A 143 -3.76 11.91 -13.60
N ILE A 144 -4.95 11.30 -13.61
CA ILE A 144 -6.14 11.86 -12.97
C ILE A 144 -5.94 12.23 -11.49
N LYS A 145 -5.20 11.41 -10.74
CA LYS A 145 -4.93 11.64 -9.31
C LYS A 145 -3.87 12.71 -9.06
N LEU A 146 -3.06 13.03 -10.07
CA LEU A 146 -1.99 14.02 -9.98
C LEU A 146 -2.47 15.45 -10.25
N TRP A 147 -3.60 15.64 -10.93
CA TRP A 147 -4.09 16.98 -11.29
C TRP A 147 -4.19 17.95 -10.12
N PRO A 148 -4.74 17.59 -8.94
CA PRO A 148 -4.78 18.51 -7.79
C PRO A 148 -3.41 18.96 -7.30
N HIS A 149 -2.36 18.16 -7.52
CA HIS A 149 -0.97 18.54 -7.22
C HIS A 149 -0.41 19.45 -8.30
N ILE A 150 -0.51 19.04 -9.57
CA ILE A 150 0.01 19.80 -10.72
C ILE A 150 -0.61 21.21 -10.82
N LEU A 151 -1.91 21.34 -10.49
CA LEU A 151 -2.57 22.65 -10.48
C LEU A 151 -2.02 23.59 -9.40
N ARG A 152 -1.51 23.05 -8.29
CA ARG A 152 -0.83 23.82 -7.22
C ARG A 152 0.66 24.04 -7.53
N HIS A 153 1.29 23.09 -8.21
CA HIS A 153 2.72 23.07 -8.52
C HIS A 153 2.97 22.75 -10.01
N PRO A 154 2.70 23.70 -10.92
CA PRO A 154 2.83 23.47 -12.37
C PRO A 154 4.28 23.21 -12.81
N SER A 155 5.27 23.58 -12.00
CA SER A 155 6.69 23.24 -12.20
C SER A 155 6.95 21.74 -12.29
N ASP A 156 6.06 20.92 -11.72
CA ASP A 156 6.25 19.48 -11.57
C ASP A 156 5.71 18.67 -12.77
N ILE A 157 5.14 19.34 -13.78
CA ILE A 157 4.64 18.71 -15.02
C ILE A 157 5.68 17.76 -15.67
N PRO A 158 6.98 18.11 -15.75
CA PRO A 158 7.99 17.21 -16.31
C PRO A 158 8.16 15.88 -15.55
N LEU A 159 7.61 15.73 -14.34
CA LEU A 159 7.64 14.50 -13.55
C LEU A 159 6.53 13.50 -13.94
N ILE A 160 5.54 13.91 -14.75
CA ILE A 160 4.45 13.03 -15.20
C ILE A 160 4.96 11.75 -15.88
N PRO A 161 5.92 11.80 -16.81
CA PRO A 161 6.48 10.58 -17.41
C PRO A 161 7.11 9.66 -16.35
N CYS A 162 7.83 10.22 -15.37
CA CYS A 162 8.43 9.45 -14.28
C CYS A 162 7.36 8.73 -13.45
N GLN A 163 6.24 9.40 -13.14
CA GLN A 163 5.11 8.79 -12.44
C GLN A 163 4.52 7.60 -13.20
N ILE A 164 4.34 7.72 -14.52
CA ILE A 164 3.77 6.66 -15.36
C ILE A 164 4.71 5.45 -15.41
N LEU A 165 6.01 5.69 -15.66
CA LEU A 165 7.03 4.64 -15.65
C LEU A 165 7.12 3.96 -14.29
N PHE A 166 7.04 4.74 -13.21
CA PHE A 166 7.02 4.21 -11.85
C PHE A 166 5.81 3.30 -11.61
N ALA A 167 4.62 3.64 -12.09
CA ALA A 167 3.43 2.79 -11.96
C ALA A 167 3.61 1.41 -12.64
N TYR A 168 4.29 1.38 -13.79
CA TYR A 168 4.62 0.13 -14.48
C TYR A 168 5.69 -0.68 -13.74
N ALA A 169 6.78 -0.04 -13.31
CA ALA A 169 7.82 -0.69 -12.51
C ALA A 169 7.25 -1.25 -11.19
N HIS A 170 6.36 -0.49 -10.54
CA HIS A 170 5.70 -0.90 -9.32
C HIS A 170 4.76 -2.10 -9.52
N SER A 171 4.25 -2.32 -10.73
CA SER A 171 3.48 -3.54 -11.03
C SER A 171 4.34 -4.80 -10.89
N ILE A 172 5.61 -4.74 -11.27
CA ILE A 172 6.58 -5.83 -11.09
C ILE A 172 6.85 -6.06 -9.60
N ILE A 173 7.02 -4.97 -8.83
CA ILE A 173 7.20 -5.03 -7.37
C ILE A 173 6.00 -5.71 -6.70
N LYS A 174 4.77 -5.39 -7.13
CA LYS A 174 3.57 -6.05 -6.62
C LYS A 174 3.56 -7.55 -6.91
N VAL A 175 4.00 -8.00 -8.09
CA VAL A 175 4.08 -9.44 -8.40
C VAL A 175 5.09 -10.12 -7.48
N TRP A 176 6.27 -9.52 -7.29
CA TRP A 176 7.24 -10.03 -6.33
C TRP A 176 6.68 -10.09 -4.90
N ALA A 177 5.96 -9.05 -4.48
CA ALA A 177 5.33 -8.99 -3.17
C ALA A 177 4.23 -10.05 -3.00
N LEU A 178 3.44 -10.35 -4.05
CA LEU A 178 2.44 -11.42 -4.05
C LEU A 178 3.05 -12.78 -3.75
N PHE A 179 4.29 -13.04 -4.21
CA PHE A 179 5.00 -14.28 -3.94
C PHE A 179 5.91 -14.21 -2.70
N THR A 180 5.94 -13.11 -1.96
CA THR A 180 6.81 -12.96 -0.78
C THR A 180 6.13 -12.26 0.40
N PHE A 181 4.79 -12.22 0.43
CA PHE A 181 4.02 -11.43 1.39
C PHE A 181 4.16 -11.88 2.85
N TRP A 182 4.62 -13.11 3.09
CA TRP A 182 4.88 -13.67 4.42
C TRP A 182 6.12 -13.08 5.09
N ASP A 183 7.02 -12.44 4.32
CA ASP A 183 8.20 -11.80 4.85
C ASP A 183 7.84 -10.46 5.51
N CYS A 184 7.94 -10.46 6.84
CA CYS A 184 7.64 -9.33 7.72
C CYS A 184 8.90 -8.56 8.15
N ALA A 185 10.06 -8.80 7.55
CA ALA A 185 11.31 -8.14 7.93
C ALA A 185 11.24 -6.63 7.68
N TRP A 186 11.74 -5.84 8.64
CA TRP A 186 11.96 -4.41 8.49
C TRP A 186 13.35 -4.16 7.91
N LEU A 187 13.42 -3.96 6.58
CA LEU A 187 14.65 -3.55 5.93
C LEU A 187 15.07 -2.16 6.47
N GLY A 188 16.13 -2.14 7.29
CA GLY A 188 16.67 -0.93 7.92
C GLY A 188 16.55 -0.86 9.46
N ARG A 189 15.90 -1.85 10.11
CA ARG A 189 15.89 -1.99 11.58
C ARG A 189 16.28 -3.42 11.96
N ASN A 190 17.30 -3.56 12.79
CA ASN A 190 17.64 -4.86 13.38
C ASN A 190 16.63 -5.16 14.49
N LEU A 191 15.56 -5.88 14.15
CA LEU A 191 14.48 -6.21 15.10
C LEU A 191 15.00 -7.04 16.27
N ASP A 192 15.99 -7.92 16.05
CA ASP A 192 16.58 -8.72 17.12
C ASP A 192 17.32 -7.85 18.14
N ALA A 193 18.00 -6.79 17.69
CA ALA A 193 18.65 -5.82 18.56
C ALA A 193 17.64 -4.99 19.36
N VAL A 194 16.55 -4.54 18.72
CA VAL A 194 15.47 -3.79 19.40
C VAL A 194 14.74 -4.67 20.41
N ASP A 195 14.48 -5.94 20.09
CA ASP A 195 13.86 -6.89 21.01
C ASP A 195 14.79 -7.21 22.19
N ALA A 196 16.10 -7.25 21.97
CA ALA A 196 17.09 -7.39 23.05
C ALA A 196 17.08 -6.17 23.98
N GLU A 197 17.13 -4.96 23.42
CA GLU A 197 17.05 -3.70 24.17
C GLU A 197 15.73 -3.59 24.95
N SER A 198 14.59 -3.96 24.35
CA SER A 198 13.29 -3.96 25.03
C SER A 198 13.24 -4.95 26.21
N LYS A 199 13.87 -6.13 26.07
CA LYS A 199 13.98 -7.10 27.18
C LYS A 199 14.86 -6.58 28.31
N GLU A 200 15.94 -5.88 27.98
CA GLU A 200 16.81 -5.24 28.95
C GLU A 200 16.07 -4.12 29.70
N LEU A 201 15.40 -3.22 28.97
CA LEU A 201 14.56 -2.17 29.54
C LEU A 201 13.45 -2.71 30.45
N LYS A 202 12.78 -3.81 30.06
CA LYS A 202 11.78 -4.46 30.91
C LYS A 202 12.39 -5.00 32.20
N ARG A 203 13.58 -5.58 32.15
CA ARG A 203 14.28 -6.05 33.36
C ARG A 203 14.64 -4.91 34.29
N GLU A 204 15.05 -3.76 33.76
CA GLU A 204 15.32 -2.56 34.56
C GLU A 204 14.03 -1.98 35.16
N LEU A 205 12.97 -1.87 34.36
CA LEU A 205 11.68 -1.38 34.85
C LEU A 205 11.10 -2.28 35.95
N ASP A 206 11.19 -3.60 35.81
CA ASP A 206 10.72 -4.56 36.82
C ASP A 206 11.54 -4.51 38.12
N LYS A 207 12.81 -4.05 38.09
CA LYS A 207 13.64 -3.84 39.29
C LYS A 207 13.26 -2.55 40.02
N ASP A 208 12.95 -1.49 39.28
CA ASP A 208 12.72 -0.16 39.85
C ASP A 208 11.24 0.13 40.18
N PHE A 209 10.28 -0.59 39.58
CA PHE A 209 8.83 -0.43 39.79
C PHE A 209 8.18 -1.59 40.56
N THR A 210 8.80 -2.08 41.63
CA THR A 210 8.05 -2.83 42.64
C THR A 210 7.22 -1.86 43.47
N PHE A 211 5.93 -1.72 43.15
CA PHE A 211 4.97 -1.09 44.06
C PHE A 211 4.88 -1.96 45.32
N ALA A 212 5.55 -1.54 46.38
CA ALA A 212 5.27 -1.96 47.75
C ALA A 212 4.02 -1.25 48.27
#